data_AF-A0A7G4RKX3-F1
#
_entry.id   AF-A0A7G4RKX3-F1
#
_cell.length_a   1.000
_cell.length_b   1.000
_cell.length_c   1.000
_cell.angle_alpha   90.00
_cell.angle_beta   90.00
_cell.angle_gamma   90.00
#
_symmetry.space_group_name_H-M   'P 1'
#
loop_
_entity.id
_entity.type
_entity.pdbx_description
1 polymer ?
#
loop_
_entity_poly.entity_id
_entity_poly.type
_entity_poly.pdbx_seq_one_letter_code
_entity_poly.pdbx_strand_id
1 'polypeptide(L)'
;MLRNNPQRPRNELPSTRLKRQLSIFYRGPDGRITSDDPDSYKGQERVAYQEAILSQHPRTGYADGILKERKQRNKTQFFSIAKKEESENEPSVPTPP
;
A
#
# COMPACT_ATOMS: atom_id res chain seq x y z
N MET A 1 54.21 -7.49 -13.27
CA MET A 1 53.49 -6.61 -12.33
C MET A 1 52.01 -6.99 -12.34
N LEU A 2 51.57 -7.80 -11.37
CA LEU A 2 50.17 -8.23 -11.21
C LEU A 2 49.36 -7.08 -10.59
N ARG A 3 48.32 -6.60 -11.28
CA ARG A 3 47.35 -5.65 -10.71
C ARG A 3 46.24 -6.45 -10.01
N ASN A 4 46.29 -6.48 -8.69
CA ASN A 4 45.20 -6.97 -7.85
C ASN A 4 43.98 -6.05 -8.03
N ASN A 5 42.89 -6.57 -8.58
CA ASN A 5 41.59 -5.89 -8.57
C ASN A 5 40.95 -6.16 -7.21
N PRO A 6 40.79 -5.18 -6.31
CA PRO A 6 40.01 -5.41 -5.11
C PRO A 6 38.55 -5.63 -5.53
N GLN A 7 38.05 -6.83 -5.24
CA GLN A 7 36.64 -7.19 -5.34
C GLN A 7 35.80 -6.06 -4.75
N ARG A 8 34.92 -5.47 -5.56
CA ARG A 8 33.90 -4.55 -5.05
C ARG A 8 33.06 -5.31 -4.02
N PRO A 9 32.96 -4.86 -2.76
CA PRO A 9 31.91 -5.35 -1.89
C PRO A 9 30.59 -4.86 -2.49
N ARG A 10 29.81 -5.77 -3.09
CA ARG A 10 28.51 -5.43 -3.71
C ARG A 10 27.31 -5.62 -2.77
N ASN A 11 27.57 -5.89 -1.50
CA ASN A 11 26.56 -6.02 -0.47
C ASN A 11 26.99 -5.17 0.72
N GLU A 12 26.02 -4.52 1.36
CA GLU A 12 26.13 -3.69 2.57
C GLU A 12 26.28 -2.18 2.34
N LEU A 13 25.12 -1.52 2.20
CA LEU A 13 24.86 -0.26 2.89
C LEU A 13 23.43 -0.33 3.48
N PRO A 14 23.24 -0.23 4.80
CA PRO A 14 21.92 -0.04 5.38
C PRO A 14 21.58 1.44 5.24
N SER A 15 21.13 1.83 4.06
CA SER A 15 20.80 3.23 3.86
C SER A 15 19.35 3.45 4.22
N THR A 16 19.11 4.24 5.27
CA THR A 16 17.99 5.18 5.34
C THR A 16 18.08 6.20 4.18
N ARG A 17 18.25 5.71 2.94
CA ARG A 17 18.10 6.53 1.75
C ARG A 17 16.64 6.88 1.72
N LEU A 18 16.37 8.18 1.72
CA LEU A 18 15.12 8.74 1.26
C LEU A 18 14.83 8.08 -0.10
N LYS A 19 14.00 7.04 -0.13
CA LYS A 19 13.59 6.39 -1.37
C LYS A 19 12.79 7.46 -2.09
N ARG A 20 13.38 8.04 -3.13
CA ARG A 20 12.75 9.12 -3.88
C ARG A 20 11.41 8.61 -4.41
N GLN A 21 10.36 9.37 -4.15
CA GLN A 21 9.06 9.19 -4.79
C GLN A 21 9.21 9.74 -6.22
N LEU A 22 9.91 9.00 -7.07
CA LEU A 22 10.06 9.34 -8.48
C LEU A 22 8.79 8.87 -9.21
N SER A 23 8.35 9.65 -10.19
CA SER A 23 7.45 9.15 -11.22
C SER A 23 8.15 7.97 -11.89
N ILE A 24 7.55 6.79 -11.78
CA ILE A 24 8.07 5.55 -12.35
C ILE A 24 7.24 5.20 -13.56
N PHE A 25 7.91 4.89 -14.66
CA PHE A 25 7.26 4.20 -15.77
C PHE A 25 7.18 2.71 -15.42
N TYR A 26 6.01 2.14 -15.60
CA TYR A 26 5.75 0.73 -15.36
C TYR A 26 4.78 0.21 -16.42
N ARG A 27 4.78 -1.10 -16.61
CA ARG A 27 3.82 -1.75 -17.48
C ARG A 27 2.51 -1.97 -16.73
N GLY A 28 1.42 -1.36 -17.18
CA GLY A 28 0.09 -1.53 -16.61
C GLY A 28 -0.51 -2.91 -16.88
N PRO A 29 -1.68 -3.23 -16.29
CA PRO A 29 -2.41 -4.47 -16.53
C PRO A 29 -2.88 -4.62 -17.98
N ASP A 30 -3.02 -3.53 -18.71
CA ASP A 30 -3.31 -3.47 -20.14
C ASP A 30 -2.08 -3.77 -21.02
N GLY A 31 -0.90 -3.97 -20.42
CA GLY A 31 0.36 -4.25 -21.10
C GLY A 31 1.05 -3.02 -21.70
N ARG A 32 0.46 -1.83 -21.57
CA ARG A 32 1.05 -0.57 -22.04
C ARG A 32 1.98 0.00 -20.98
N ILE A 33 2.97 0.79 -21.41
CA ILE A 33 3.83 1.54 -20.50
C ILE A 33 3.08 2.79 -20.10
N THR A 34 2.93 3.01 -18.79
CA THR A 34 2.33 4.22 -18.22
C THR A 34 3.19 4.75 -17.07
N SER A 35 2.96 6.00 -16.70
CA SER A 35 3.45 6.62 -15.46
C SER A 35 2.30 7.11 -14.58
N ASP A 36 1.07 6.65 -14.85
CA ASP A 36 -0.12 7.09 -14.14
C ASP A 36 -0.08 6.66 -12.67
N ASP A 37 -0.64 7.52 -11.81
CA ASP A 37 -0.81 7.23 -10.40
C ASP A 37 -1.91 6.17 -10.22
N PRO A 38 -1.65 5.00 -9.62
CA PRO A 38 -2.66 3.99 -9.34
C PRO A 38 -3.86 4.53 -8.55
N ASP A 39 -3.68 5.58 -7.74
CA ASP A 39 -4.74 6.19 -6.95
C ASP A 39 -5.70 7.04 -7.78
N SER A 40 -5.35 7.32 -9.04
CA SER A 40 -6.28 7.91 -10.03
C SER A 40 -7.37 6.91 -10.44
N TYR A 41 -7.12 5.61 -10.29
CA TYR A 41 -8.06 4.54 -10.62
C TYR A 41 -8.91 4.13 -9.41
N LYS A 42 -9.98 3.35 -9.65
CA LYS A 42 -10.92 2.91 -8.60
C LYS A 42 -11.07 1.39 -8.58
N GLY A 43 -11.46 0.87 -7.43
CA GLY A 43 -11.79 -0.54 -7.26
C GLY A 43 -10.65 -1.49 -7.60
N GLN A 44 -10.95 -2.55 -8.36
CA GLN A 44 -9.98 -3.59 -8.75
C GLN A 44 -8.90 -3.08 -9.70
N GLU A 45 -9.20 -2.08 -10.52
CA GLU A 45 -8.24 -1.50 -11.46
C GLU A 45 -7.07 -0.86 -10.70
N ARG A 46 -7.37 -0.03 -9.68
CA ARG A 46 -6.35 0.51 -8.77
C ARG A 46 -5.47 -0.59 -8.17
N VAL A 47 -6.07 -1.70 -7.73
CA VAL A 47 -5.31 -2.82 -7.16
C VAL A 47 -4.38 -3.43 -8.20
N ALA A 48 -4.84 -3.63 -9.43
CA ALA A 48 -4.03 -4.18 -10.52
C ALA A 48 -2.83 -3.29 -10.87
N TYR A 49 -3.03 -1.97 -10.97
CA TYR A 49 -1.93 -1.02 -11.20
C TYR A 49 -0.95 -0.97 -10.01
N GLN A 50 -1.44 -1.05 -8.77
CA GLN A 50 -0.59 -1.16 -7.58
C GLN A 50 0.25 -2.45 -7.60
N GLU A 51 -0.34 -3.61 -7.94
CA GLU A 51 0.40 -4.88 -8.07
C GLU A 51 1.46 -4.82 -9.18
N ALA A 52 1.15 -4.15 -10.29
CA ALA A 52 2.10 -3.94 -11.38
C ALA A 52 3.33 -3.17 -10.91
N ILE A 53 3.15 -2.12 -10.09
CA ILE A 53 4.25 -1.38 -9.48
C ILE A 53 5.02 -2.22 -8.47
N LEU A 54 4.32 -2.96 -7.59
CA LEU A 54 4.97 -3.78 -6.56
C LEU A 54 5.83 -4.90 -7.18
N SER A 55 5.37 -5.50 -8.28
CA SER A 55 6.10 -6.57 -8.98
C SER A 55 7.32 -6.05 -9.74
N GLN A 56 7.19 -4.93 -10.46
CA GLN A 56 8.27 -4.39 -11.29
C GLN A 56 9.27 -3.55 -10.50
N HIS A 57 8.80 -2.79 -9.51
CA HIS A 57 9.58 -1.76 -8.80
C HIS A 57 9.47 -1.86 -7.26
N PRO A 58 9.74 -3.02 -6.64
CA PRO A 58 9.49 -3.27 -5.20
C PRO A 58 10.34 -2.41 -4.25
N ARG A 59 11.41 -1.79 -4.74
CA ARG A 59 12.36 -1.01 -3.91
C ARG A 59 12.15 0.50 -3.97
N THR A 60 11.08 0.96 -4.62
CA THR A 60 10.77 2.39 -4.77
C THR A 60 10.02 2.93 -3.56
N GLY A 61 10.08 4.26 -3.35
CA GLY A 61 9.28 4.91 -2.32
C GLY A 61 7.77 4.80 -2.59
N TYR A 62 7.41 4.61 -3.87
CA TYR A 62 6.05 4.40 -4.32
C TYR A 62 5.51 3.03 -3.87
N ALA A 63 6.29 1.97 -4.08
CA ALA A 63 5.98 0.63 -3.56
C ALA A 63 5.83 0.63 -2.03
N ASP A 64 6.73 1.32 -1.33
CA ASP A 64 6.65 1.47 0.13
C ASP A 64 5.36 2.20 0.56
N GLY A 65 4.96 3.25 -0.16
CA GLY A 65 3.71 3.97 0.07
C GLY A 65 2.48 3.07 -0.04
N ILE A 66 2.40 2.29 -1.13
CA ILE A 66 1.31 1.33 -1.37
C ILE A 66 1.24 0.31 -0.23
N LEU A 67 2.36 -0.29 0.17
CA LEU A 67 2.39 -1.27 1.26
C LEU A 67 2.01 -0.65 2.61
N LYS A 68 2.43 0.58 2.88
CA LYS A 68 2.09 1.31 4.11
C LYS A 68 0.59 1.61 4.18
N GLU A 69 0.00 2.07 3.09
CA GLU A 69 -1.44 2.34 3.01
C GLU A 69 -2.26 1.06 3.25
N ARG A 70 -1.90 -0.05 2.59
CA ARG A 70 -2.57 -1.35 2.79
C ARG A 70 -2.49 -1.83 4.23
N LYS A 71 -1.32 -1.71 4.86
CA LYS A 71 -1.15 -2.04 6.29
C LYS A 71 -2.00 -1.16 7.19
N GLN A 72 -2.11 0.14 6.89
CA GLN A 72 -2.96 1.06 7.66
C GLN A 72 -4.44 0.73 7.51
N ARG A 73 -4.93 0.47 6.29
CA ARG A 73 -6.32 0.05 6.05
C ARG A 73 -6.68 -1.21 6.84
N ASN A 74 -5.81 -2.22 6.80
CA ASN A 74 -6.03 -3.46 7.54
C ASN A 74 -6.05 -3.19 9.06
N LYS A 75 -5.12 -2.37 9.57
CA LYS A 75 -5.10 -1.98 11.00
C LYS A 75 -6.39 -1.28 11.43
N THR A 76 -6.93 -0.36 10.63
CA THR A 76 -8.17 0.36 10.97
C THR A 76 -9.38 -0.58 11.05
N GLN A 77 -9.40 -1.67 10.26
CA GLN A 77 -10.46 -2.68 10.32
C GLN A 77 -10.42 -3.53 11.60
N PHE A 78 -9.24 -3.75 12.19
CA PHE A 78 -9.13 -4.51 13.44
C PHE A 78 -9.63 -3.74 14.68
N PHE A 79 -9.63 -2.40 14.66
CA PHE A 79 -10.07 -1.57 15.80
C PHE A 79 -11.52 -1.09 15.72
N SER A 80 -12.30 -1.50 14.71
CA SER A 80 -13.69 -1.03 14.52
C SER A 80 -14.77 -1.98 15.08
N ILE A 81 -14.40 -3.11 15.71
CA ILE A 81 -15.34 -4.00 16.41
C ILE A 81 -15.34 -3.69 17.91
N ALA A 82 -15.76 -2.48 18.27
CA ALA A 82 -16.09 -2.13 19.65
C ALA A 82 -16.95 -0.86 19.69
N LYS A 83 -18.16 -0.90 19.12
CA LYS A 83 -19.29 -0.12 19.63
C LYS A 83 -20.60 -0.53 18.98
N LYS A 84 -21.51 -0.98 19.85
CA LYS A 84 -22.96 -1.18 19.70
C LYS A 84 -23.42 -2.53 19.17
N GLU A 85 -23.25 -3.54 20.02
CA GLU A 85 -24.40 -4.40 20.35
C GLU A 85 -24.85 -4.06 21.78
N GLU A 86 -26.17 -4.05 21.96
CA GLU A 86 -26.91 -4.13 23.23
C GLU A 86 -27.21 -2.82 24.01
N SER A 87 -28.39 -2.25 23.70
CA SER A 87 -29.35 -1.83 24.73
C SER A 87 -30.77 -2.04 24.18
N GLU A 88 -31.27 -3.25 24.40
CA GLU A 88 -32.60 -3.51 24.95
C GLU A 88 -33.80 -2.78 24.31
N ASN A 89 -34.54 -3.60 23.56
CA ASN A 89 -36.00 -3.70 23.59
C ASN A 89 -36.60 -3.27 24.95
N GLU A 90 -37.26 -2.12 25.01
CA GLU A 90 -38.22 -1.75 26.06
C GLU A 90 -39.37 -0.92 25.41
N PRO A 91 -40.59 -0.99 25.96
CA PRO A 91 -41.85 -1.05 25.22
C PRO A 91 -42.49 0.31 24.91
N SER A 92 -43.40 0.32 23.94
CA SER A 92 -44.27 1.45 23.62
C SER A 92 -45.18 1.84 24.80
N VAL A 93 -45.17 3.11 25.16
CA VAL A 93 -46.09 3.79 26.10
C VAL A 93 -47.03 4.71 25.27
N PRO A 94 -48.21 5.24 25.70
CA PRO A 94 -49.19 4.96 26.78
C PRO A 94 -50.68 4.86 26.26
N THR A 95 -51.68 4.54 27.11
CA THR A 95 -52.93 5.36 27.31
C THR A 95 -53.85 4.84 28.44
N PRO A 96 -54.50 5.72 29.25
CA PRO A 96 -55.45 5.37 30.33
C PRO A 96 -56.94 5.51 29.90
N PRO A 97 -57.92 5.07 30.73
CA PRO A 97 -59.30 5.59 30.71
C PRO A 97 -59.46 6.90 31.50
#